data_AF-W6NPA3-F1
#
_entry.id   AF-W6NPA3-F1
#
_cell.length_a   1.000
_cell.length_b   1.000
_cell.length_c   1.000
_cell.angle_alpha   90.00
_cell.angle_beta   90.00
_cell.angle_gamma   90.00
#
_symmetry.space_group_name_H-M   'P 1'
#
loop_
_entity.id
_entity.type
_entity.pdbx_description
1 polymer ?
#
loop_
_entity_poly.entity_id
_entity_poly.type
_entity_poly.pdbx_seq_one_letter_code
_entity_poly.pdbx_strand_id
1 'polypeptide(L)'
;MALSALHCHNRMMELKDFKWLELCEKLKLSADDFRAWLRSQGLLAVPVCPICSGTMSIRPQEDVWICHKRACRTNEGTKPSLSVRYGSFFANSNFPESTIFATAYFWLREFGSFRTKSFELGVSAKMLTYWERRLRSICSRFYRRHPPIIGGPGVIVEVDETNVTRRKYNRGRIVRRKEWLFGGVERGSGRAFMVFVRRSDAATLTNIILKFIRPETTIMSDSWRAYSQLSRLPAGYRHLTVNHMVNFVDPQTGAHTQNIESLWQKFKMVPKKKYGLNTKRYTDYIREFLWRREFGEPGEIIFNFFEHVAEIYPC
;
A
#
# COMPACT_ATOMS: atom_id res chain seq x y z
N MET A 1 -19.00 -14.94 8.91
CA MET A 1 -17.84 -14.19 8.39
C MET A 1 -17.82 -14.10 6.86
N ALA A 2 -18.07 -15.19 6.11
CA ALA A 2 -18.11 -15.13 4.64
C ALA A 2 -19.27 -14.27 4.06
N LEU A 3 -20.46 -14.31 4.69
CA LEU A 3 -21.63 -13.54 4.24
C LEU A 3 -21.51 -12.02 4.48
N SER A 4 -20.80 -11.57 5.52
CA SER A 4 -20.55 -10.14 5.75
C SER A 4 -19.46 -9.58 4.83
N ALA A 5 -18.49 -10.41 4.44
CA ALA A 5 -17.47 -10.04 3.45
C ALA A 5 -18.07 -9.91 2.05
N LEU A 6 -18.95 -10.83 1.63
CA LEU A 6 -19.65 -10.76 0.34
C LEU A 6 -20.57 -9.53 0.24
N HIS A 7 -21.20 -9.15 1.36
CA HIS A 7 -22.08 -7.99 1.43
C HIS A 7 -21.31 -6.65 1.54
N CYS A 8 -20.04 -6.67 1.95
CA CYS A 8 -19.13 -5.51 1.91
C CYS A 8 -18.55 -5.29 0.51
N HIS A 9 -18.20 -6.38 -0.20
CA HIS A 9 -17.58 -6.31 -1.52
C HIS A 9 -18.48 -5.64 -2.59
N ASN A 10 -19.80 -5.85 -2.53
CA ASN A 10 -20.75 -5.18 -3.45
C ASN A 10 -20.94 -3.68 -3.16
N ARG A 11 -20.59 -3.19 -1.96
CA ARG A 11 -20.90 -1.81 -1.53
C ARG A 11 -20.00 -0.76 -2.16
N MET A 12 -18.75 -1.12 -2.49
CA MET A 12 -17.76 -0.18 -3.00
C MET A 12 -17.65 -0.18 -4.53
N MET A 13 -18.50 -0.90 -5.26
CA MET A 13 -18.40 -0.99 -6.73
C MET A 13 -18.51 0.37 -7.43
N GLU A 14 -19.17 1.36 -6.79
CA GLU A 14 -19.20 2.76 -7.25
C GLU A 14 -17.79 3.39 -7.32
N LEU A 15 -16.82 2.89 -6.54
CA LEU A 15 -15.44 3.37 -6.54
C LEU A 15 -14.59 2.79 -7.68
N LYS A 16 -15.11 1.81 -8.44
CA LYS A 16 -14.49 1.39 -9.70
C LYS A 16 -14.76 2.42 -10.78
N ASP A 17 -13.77 2.66 -11.61
CA ASP A 17 -13.76 3.70 -12.64
C ASP A 17 -14.06 5.11 -12.10
N PHE A 18 -13.89 5.34 -10.79
CA PHE A 18 -14.20 6.61 -10.13
C PHE A 18 -13.23 7.71 -10.57
N LYS A 19 -13.74 8.70 -11.30
CA LYS A 19 -12.94 9.78 -11.91
C LYS A 19 -13.13 11.08 -11.14
N TRP A 20 -12.57 12.13 -11.73
CA TRP A 20 -12.53 13.47 -11.16
C TRP A 20 -13.91 14.10 -11.06
N LEU A 21 -14.76 13.89 -12.07
CA LEU A 21 -16.10 14.49 -12.10
C LEU A 21 -16.98 13.92 -11.00
N GLU A 22 -16.90 12.61 -10.76
CA GLU A 22 -17.59 11.91 -9.68
C GLU A 22 -17.13 12.43 -8.32
N LEU A 23 -15.82 12.67 -8.14
CA LEU A 23 -15.32 13.34 -6.93
C LEU A 23 -15.96 14.73 -6.76
N CYS A 24 -15.97 15.55 -7.81
CA CYS A 24 -16.57 16.89 -7.77
C CYS A 24 -18.04 16.84 -7.37
N GLU A 25 -18.82 15.91 -7.91
CA GLU A 25 -20.23 15.74 -7.52
C GLU A 25 -20.36 15.34 -6.04
N LYS A 26 -19.53 14.41 -5.55
CA LYS A 26 -19.54 14.04 -4.12
C LYS A 26 -19.13 15.21 -3.22
N LEU A 27 -18.23 16.08 -3.66
CA LEU A 27 -17.78 17.24 -2.87
C LEU A 27 -18.84 18.35 -2.76
N LYS A 28 -19.91 18.32 -3.57
CA LYS A 28 -21.06 19.23 -3.44
C LYS A 28 -22.06 18.81 -2.35
N LEU A 29 -21.97 17.57 -1.88
CA LEU A 29 -22.86 17.04 -0.85
C LEU A 29 -22.70 17.79 0.46
N SER A 30 -23.80 17.87 1.23
CA SER A 30 -23.72 18.29 2.63
C SER A 30 -22.82 17.33 3.43
N ALA A 31 -22.32 17.77 4.59
CA ALA A 31 -21.50 16.91 5.44
C ALA A 31 -22.22 15.61 5.82
N ASP A 32 -23.53 15.68 6.07
CA ASP A 32 -24.35 14.53 6.46
C ASP A 32 -24.61 13.59 5.28
N ASP A 33 -24.91 14.12 4.10
CA ASP A 33 -25.09 13.31 2.89
C ASP A 33 -23.78 12.64 2.47
N PHE A 34 -22.65 13.33 2.59
CA PHE A 34 -21.34 12.75 2.33
C PHE A 34 -21.03 11.60 3.30
N ARG A 35 -21.36 11.76 4.59
CA ARG A 35 -21.22 10.68 5.58
C ARG A 35 -22.18 9.53 5.31
N ALA A 36 -23.42 9.81 4.90
CA ALA A 36 -24.37 8.77 4.49
C ALA A 36 -23.83 7.98 3.30
N TRP A 37 -23.25 8.66 2.31
CA TRP A 37 -22.56 8.01 1.20
C TRP A 37 -21.36 7.17 1.66
N LEU A 38 -20.50 7.69 2.54
CA LEU A 38 -19.41 6.87 3.10
C LEU A 38 -19.91 5.61 3.84
N ARG A 39 -21.05 5.69 4.53
CA ARG A 39 -21.69 4.51 5.15
C ARG A 39 -22.20 3.54 4.09
N SER A 40 -22.78 4.02 3.00
CA SER A 40 -23.22 3.14 1.90
C SER A 40 -22.04 2.39 1.26
N GLN A 41 -20.86 3.01 1.23
CA GLN A 41 -19.61 2.36 0.81
C GLN A 41 -18.98 1.45 1.88
N GLY A 42 -19.49 1.42 3.12
CA GLY A 42 -18.86 0.66 4.22
C GLY A 42 -17.59 1.29 4.80
N LEU A 43 -17.39 2.60 4.58
CA LEU A 43 -16.25 3.37 5.10
C LEU A 43 -16.52 4.08 6.43
N LEU A 44 -17.78 4.11 6.85
CA LEU A 44 -18.23 4.56 8.16
C LEU A 44 -19.25 3.55 8.71
N ALA A 45 -19.20 3.32 10.02
CA ALA A 45 -20.11 2.42 10.72
C ALA A 45 -21.43 3.09 11.11
N VAL A 46 -22.45 2.26 11.33
CA VAL A 46 -23.62 2.59 12.16
C VAL A 46 -23.40 1.90 13.51
N PRO A 47 -22.92 2.63 14.54
CA PRO A 47 -22.55 1.99 15.78
C PRO A 47 -23.78 1.56 16.59
N VAL A 48 -23.60 0.50 17.35
CA VAL A 48 -24.52 0.10 18.42
C VAL A 48 -24.03 0.64 19.76
N CYS A 49 -24.96 0.82 20.70
CA CYS A 49 -24.63 1.28 22.04
C CYS A 49 -23.67 0.27 22.72
N PRO A 50 -22.53 0.72 23.27
CA PRO A 50 -21.57 -0.19 23.91
C PRO A 50 -22.08 -0.84 25.21
N ILE A 51 -23.20 -0.34 25.77
CA ILE A 51 -23.76 -0.81 27.04
C ILE A 51 -24.90 -1.81 26.82
N CYS A 52 -25.83 -1.51 25.90
CA CYS A 52 -27.01 -2.36 25.69
C CYS A 52 -27.08 -3.01 24.30
N SER A 53 -26.07 -2.80 23.46
CA SER A 53 -26.02 -3.25 22.06
C SER A 53 -27.22 -2.81 21.20
N GLY A 54 -28.00 -1.83 21.68
CA GLY A 54 -29.15 -1.29 20.98
C GLY A 54 -28.75 -0.26 19.93
N THR A 55 -29.70 0.08 19.05
CA THR A 55 -29.54 1.12 18.04
C THR A 55 -29.28 2.50 18.68
N MET A 56 -28.48 3.29 17.99
CA MET A 56 -28.19 4.69 18.34
C MET A 56 -28.78 5.62 17.27
N SER A 57 -28.99 6.89 17.60
CA SER A 57 -29.42 7.94 16.67
C SER A 57 -28.35 9.02 16.55
N ILE A 58 -28.22 9.61 15.37
CA ILE A 58 -27.29 10.73 15.13
C ILE A 58 -27.88 12.01 15.71
N ARG A 59 -27.04 12.82 16.38
CA ARG A 59 -27.24 14.26 16.55
C ARG A 59 -26.28 15.01 15.63
N PRO A 60 -26.76 15.53 14.49
CA PRO A 60 -25.89 16.14 13.48
C PRO A 60 -25.10 17.33 14.01
N GLN A 61 -25.69 18.13 14.90
CA GLN A 61 -25.09 19.34 15.44
C GLN A 61 -23.86 19.06 16.32
N GLU A 62 -23.80 17.86 16.91
CA GLU A 62 -22.75 17.44 17.84
C GLU A 62 -21.80 16.40 17.20
N ASP A 63 -22.03 15.98 15.96
CA ASP A 63 -21.26 14.93 15.27
C ASP A 63 -21.12 13.63 16.11
N VAL A 64 -22.19 13.26 16.82
CA VAL A 64 -22.23 12.06 17.67
C VAL A 64 -23.49 11.21 17.46
N TRP A 65 -23.30 9.91 17.60
CA TRP A 65 -24.35 8.92 17.84
C TRP A 65 -24.68 8.87 19.32
N ILE A 66 -25.95 8.77 19.68
CA ILE A 66 -26.40 8.76 21.08
C ILE A 66 -27.37 7.61 21.35
N CYS A 67 -27.19 6.95 22.49
CA CYS A 67 -28.17 6.01 23.03
C CYS A 67 -29.19 6.75 23.90
N HIS A 68 -30.47 6.52 23.64
CA HIS A 68 -31.56 7.18 24.36
C HIS A 68 -32.10 6.38 25.56
N LYS A 69 -31.68 5.11 25.72
CA LYS A 69 -32.16 4.24 26.81
C LYS A 69 -31.70 4.78 28.18
N ARG A 70 -32.65 4.95 29.11
CA ARG A 70 -32.37 5.45 30.46
C ARG A 70 -31.40 4.55 31.22
N ALA A 71 -31.55 3.23 31.08
CA ALA A 71 -30.68 2.24 31.72
C ALA A 71 -29.20 2.31 31.28
N CYS A 72 -28.88 3.02 30.20
CA CYS A 72 -27.51 3.16 29.72
C CYS A 72 -26.84 4.47 30.19
N ARG A 73 -27.55 5.35 30.90
CA ARG A 73 -26.98 6.63 31.33
C ARG A 73 -25.90 6.40 32.39
N THR A 74 -24.88 7.26 32.42
CA THR A 74 -23.91 7.29 33.51
C THR A 74 -24.58 7.74 34.81
N ASN A 75 -23.89 7.58 35.94
CA ASN A 75 -24.37 8.02 37.25
C ASN A 75 -24.68 9.54 37.30
N GLU A 76 -24.03 10.32 36.44
CA GLU A 76 -24.23 11.77 36.27
C GLU A 76 -25.39 12.10 35.30
N GLY A 77 -26.09 11.10 34.77
CA GLY A 77 -27.20 11.26 33.82
C GLY A 77 -26.79 11.43 32.36
N THR A 78 -25.49 11.36 32.05
CA THR A 78 -24.96 11.54 30.69
C THR A 78 -25.32 10.35 29.80
N LYS A 79 -25.80 10.63 28.59
CA LYS A 79 -26.12 9.59 27.61
C LYS A 79 -24.84 9.04 26.97
N PRO A 80 -24.70 7.72 26.77
CA PRO A 80 -23.59 7.17 26.01
C PRO A 80 -23.59 7.75 24.59
N SER A 81 -22.44 8.25 24.17
CA SER A 81 -22.23 8.81 22.84
C SER A 81 -20.98 8.26 22.18
N LEU A 82 -21.00 8.21 20.86
CA LEU A 82 -19.87 7.82 20.01
C LEU A 82 -19.74 8.83 18.88
N SER A 83 -18.52 9.21 18.49
CA SER A 83 -18.32 10.06 17.32
C SER A 83 -18.94 9.44 16.06
N VAL A 84 -19.44 10.26 15.14
CA VAL A 84 -19.88 9.80 13.80
C VAL A 84 -18.78 9.10 13.01
N ARG A 85 -17.50 9.28 13.40
CA ARG A 85 -16.31 8.65 12.83
C ARG A 85 -15.76 7.50 13.68
N TYR A 86 -16.45 7.09 14.73
CA TYR A 86 -15.94 6.09 15.66
C TYR A 86 -15.53 4.80 14.95
N GLY A 87 -14.36 4.26 15.29
CA GLY A 87 -13.82 3.02 14.72
C GLY A 87 -13.32 3.12 13.27
N SER A 88 -13.54 4.24 12.57
CA SER A 88 -13.25 4.33 11.13
C SER A 88 -11.85 4.88 10.82
N PHE A 89 -11.47 4.81 9.54
CA PHE A 89 -10.26 5.45 9.02
C PHE A 89 -10.24 6.98 9.22
N PHE A 90 -11.41 7.61 9.32
CA PHE A 90 -11.58 9.06 9.49
C PHE A 90 -11.52 9.49 10.97
N ALA A 91 -11.49 8.54 11.92
CA ALA A 91 -11.43 8.83 13.35
C ALA A 91 -10.21 9.69 13.75
N ASN A 92 -10.37 10.49 14.81
CA ASN A 92 -9.34 11.34 15.41
C ASN A 92 -8.76 12.38 14.42
N SER A 93 -9.60 12.89 13.53
CA SER A 93 -9.26 13.98 12.64
C SER A 93 -10.11 15.21 12.90
N ASN A 94 -9.49 16.38 12.78
CA ASN A 94 -10.18 17.68 12.81
C ASN A 94 -10.60 18.15 11.40
N PHE A 95 -10.36 17.34 10.36
CA PHE A 95 -10.69 17.70 8.99
C PHE A 95 -12.00 17.03 8.56
N PRO A 96 -12.79 17.65 7.65
CA PRO A 96 -13.95 17.00 7.04
C PRO A 96 -13.59 15.71 6.31
N GLU A 97 -14.48 14.72 6.34
CA GLU A 97 -14.28 13.44 5.64
C GLU A 97 -14.14 13.64 4.14
N SER A 98 -14.87 14.61 3.57
CA SER A 98 -14.78 15.00 2.16
C SER A 98 -13.38 15.49 1.78
N THR A 99 -12.77 16.35 2.61
CA THR A 99 -11.39 16.83 2.41
C THR A 99 -10.38 15.68 2.51
N ILE A 100 -10.58 14.75 3.44
CA ILE A 100 -9.71 13.57 3.61
C ILE A 100 -9.83 12.65 2.39
N PHE A 101 -11.05 12.40 1.92
CA PHE A 101 -11.33 11.58 0.75
C PHE A 101 -10.73 12.20 -0.52
N ALA A 102 -10.91 13.51 -0.73
CA ALA A 102 -10.28 14.23 -1.84
C ALA A 102 -8.75 14.17 -1.76
N THR A 103 -8.17 14.32 -0.57
CA THR A 103 -6.72 14.15 -0.36
C THR A 103 -6.27 12.74 -0.76
N ALA A 104 -7.04 11.71 -0.41
CA ALA A 104 -6.78 10.33 -0.82
C ALA A 104 -6.84 10.19 -2.35
N TYR A 105 -7.86 10.74 -2.99
CA TYR A 105 -8.01 10.72 -4.45
C TYR A 105 -6.79 11.35 -5.16
N PHE A 106 -6.42 12.59 -4.80
CA PHE A 106 -5.26 13.27 -5.39
C PHE A 106 -3.96 12.50 -5.14
N TRP A 107 -3.81 11.90 -3.97
CA TRP A 107 -2.65 11.08 -3.65
C TRP A 107 -2.61 9.80 -4.48
N LEU A 108 -3.72 9.08 -4.59
CA LEU A 108 -3.83 7.83 -5.34
C LEU A 108 -3.59 8.07 -6.84
N ARG A 109 -4.22 9.10 -7.41
CA ARG A 109 -4.08 9.50 -8.82
C ARG A 109 -2.75 10.17 -9.16
N GLU A 110 -1.87 10.39 -8.18
CA GLU A 110 -0.65 11.17 -8.33
C GLU A 110 -0.91 12.55 -8.99
N PHE A 111 -2.05 13.17 -8.66
CA PHE A 111 -2.49 14.41 -9.29
C PHE A 111 -1.71 15.61 -8.73
N GLY A 112 -0.97 16.27 -9.62
CA GLY A 112 -0.22 17.49 -9.32
C GLY A 112 0.94 17.32 -8.33
N SER A 113 1.70 18.40 -8.17
CA SER A 113 2.77 18.47 -7.17
C SER A 113 2.21 18.53 -5.75
N PHE A 114 3.06 18.36 -4.73
CA PHE A 114 2.67 18.56 -3.34
C PHE A 114 2.08 19.97 -3.10
N ARG A 115 2.67 21.00 -3.72
CA ARG A 115 2.20 22.38 -3.62
C ARG A 115 0.85 22.56 -4.33
N THR A 116 0.69 21.96 -5.50
CA THR A 116 -0.58 21.95 -6.24
C THR A 116 -1.69 21.34 -5.40
N LYS A 117 -1.47 20.14 -4.83
CA LYS A 117 -2.44 19.49 -3.95
C LYS A 117 -2.86 20.36 -2.77
N SER A 118 -1.89 21.00 -2.11
CA SER A 118 -2.15 21.92 -1.00
C SER A 118 -3.02 23.11 -1.41
N PHE A 119 -2.74 23.70 -2.58
CA PHE A 119 -3.50 24.82 -3.14
C PHE A 119 -4.92 24.40 -3.56
N GLU A 120 -5.04 23.39 -4.42
CA GLU A 120 -6.33 22.95 -4.99
C GLU A 120 -7.31 22.45 -3.91
N LEU A 121 -6.81 21.75 -2.88
CA LEU A 121 -7.64 21.24 -1.80
C LEU A 121 -7.86 22.27 -0.68
N GLY A 122 -7.20 23.43 -0.72
CA GLY A 122 -7.25 24.42 0.35
C GLY A 122 -6.71 23.90 1.70
N VAL A 123 -5.78 22.96 1.69
CA VAL A 123 -5.25 22.32 2.91
C VAL A 123 -3.81 22.74 3.19
N SER A 124 -3.45 22.85 4.48
CA SER A 124 -2.07 23.14 4.87
C SER A 124 -1.11 22.00 4.51
N ALA A 125 0.15 22.34 4.24
CA ALA A 125 1.22 21.35 4.03
C ALA A 125 1.35 20.35 5.19
N LYS A 126 1.09 20.78 6.43
CA LYS A 126 1.10 19.92 7.62
C LYS A 126 0.00 18.86 7.56
N MET A 127 -1.22 19.27 7.18
CA MET A 127 -2.36 18.36 6.98
C MET A 127 -2.06 17.36 5.87
N LEU A 128 -1.62 17.83 4.70
CA LEU A 128 -1.33 16.97 3.56
C LEU A 128 -0.24 15.94 3.88
N THR A 129 0.85 16.37 4.53
CA THR A 129 1.92 15.47 4.98
C THR A 129 1.40 14.42 5.97
N TYR A 130 0.55 14.82 6.92
CA TYR A 130 -0.04 13.92 7.91
C TYR A 130 -0.89 12.84 7.21
N TRP A 131 -1.73 13.24 6.26
CA TRP A 131 -2.65 12.32 5.58
C TRP A 131 -1.97 11.44 4.55
N GLU A 132 -1.08 11.96 3.69
CA GLU A 132 -0.29 11.10 2.78
C GLU A 132 0.53 10.05 3.53
N ARG A 133 0.97 10.36 4.75
CA ARG A 133 1.61 9.39 5.64
C ARG A 133 0.62 8.33 6.15
N ARG A 134 -0.60 8.71 6.50
CA ARG A 134 -1.64 7.78 6.96
C ARG A 134 -2.14 6.89 5.81
N LEU A 135 -2.28 7.44 4.60
CA LEU A 135 -2.60 6.69 3.39
C LEU A 135 -1.53 5.65 3.05
N ARG A 136 -0.25 6.05 3.04
CA ARG A 136 0.88 5.10 2.90
C ARG A 136 0.89 3.99 3.95
N SER A 137 0.47 4.31 5.18
CA SER A 137 0.38 3.32 6.26
C SER A 137 -0.62 2.19 5.92
N ILE A 138 -1.66 2.45 5.14
CA ILE A 138 -2.60 1.44 4.65
C ILE A 138 -1.86 0.41 3.78
N CYS A 139 -1.12 0.87 2.76
CA CYS A 139 -0.27 0.00 1.93
C CYS A 139 0.72 -0.80 2.79
N SER A 140 1.32 -0.15 3.80
CA SER A 140 2.25 -0.83 4.72
C SER A 140 1.59 -1.87 5.63
N ARG A 141 0.32 -1.66 6.02
CA ARG A 141 -0.45 -2.60 6.84
C ARG A 141 -0.94 -3.78 6.00
N PHE A 142 -1.31 -3.54 4.75
CA PHE A 142 -1.65 -4.58 3.78
C PHE A 142 -0.51 -5.59 3.65
N TYR A 143 0.69 -5.18 3.24
CA TYR A 143 1.83 -6.11 3.09
C TYR A 143 2.38 -6.70 4.40
N ARG A 144 1.97 -6.19 5.56
CA ARG A 144 2.25 -6.85 6.84
C ARG A 144 1.33 -8.05 7.08
N ARG A 145 0.08 -7.98 6.61
CA ARG A 145 -0.91 -9.07 6.67
C ARG A 145 -0.78 -10.03 5.49
N HIS A 146 -0.37 -9.52 4.34
CA HIS A 146 -0.23 -10.24 3.07
C HIS A 146 1.21 -10.09 2.57
N PRO A 147 2.18 -10.86 3.09
CA PRO A 147 3.54 -10.83 2.57
C PRO A 147 3.57 -11.12 1.06
N PRO A 148 4.34 -10.37 0.25
CA PRO A 148 4.36 -10.52 -1.21
C PRO A 148 5.13 -11.78 -1.64
N ILE A 149 4.51 -12.95 -1.47
CA ILE A 149 5.08 -14.25 -1.86
C ILE A 149 4.72 -14.53 -3.33
N ILE A 150 5.73 -14.71 -4.17
CA ILE A 150 5.61 -14.89 -5.63
C ILE A 150 6.18 -16.24 -6.07
N GLY A 151 6.05 -16.56 -7.36
CA GLY A 151 6.53 -17.82 -7.92
C GLY A 151 5.58 -18.98 -7.67
N GLY A 152 6.04 -20.17 -8.06
CA GLY A 152 5.37 -21.45 -8.00
C GLY A 152 5.78 -22.35 -9.17
N PRO A 153 5.24 -23.57 -9.25
CA PRO A 153 5.48 -24.48 -10.36
C PRO A 153 5.15 -23.82 -11.72
N GLY A 154 6.08 -23.92 -12.67
CA GLY A 154 5.93 -23.32 -14.01
C GLY A 154 6.09 -21.80 -14.08
N VAL A 155 6.36 -21.13 -12.95
CA VAL A 155 6.56 -19.69 -12.88
C VAL A 155 8.03 -19.33 -12.91
N ILE A 156 8.36 -18.22 -13.58
CA ILE A 156 9.72 -17.66 -13.63
C ILE A 156 9.78 -16.39 -12.77
N VAL A 157 10.77 -16.32 -11.88
CA VAL A 157 11.06 -15.14 -11.06
C VAL A 157 12.48 -14.66 -11.34
N GLU A 158 12.63 -13.40 -11.73
CA GLU A 158 13.92 -12.74 -11.84
C GLU A 158 14.32 -12.14 -10.49
N VAL A 159 15.56 -12.35 -10.05
CA VAL A 159 16.10 -11.79 -8.80
C VAL A 159 17.40 -11.02 -9.05
N ASP A 160 17.61 -9.96 -8.29
CA ASP A 160 18.79 -9.11 -8.38
C ASP A 160 18.96 -8.22 -7.12
N GLU A 161 20.16 -7.66 -6.94
CA GLU A 161 20.47 -6.66 -5.94
C GLU A 161 20.66 -5.27 -6.54
N THR A 162 20.19 -4.26 -5.81
CA THR A 162 20.46 -2.88 -6.16
C THR A 162 20.91 -2.03 -4.99
N ASN A 163 21.91 -1.17 -5.23
CA ASN A 163 22.26 -0.09 -4.32
C ASN A 163 21.29 1.11 -4.47
N VAL A 164 20.74 1.60 -3.36
CA VAL A 164 19.80 2.74 -3.34
C VAL A 164 20.38 4.04 -2.75
N THR A 165 21.64 4.02 -2.35
CA THR A 165 22.36 5.14 -1.72
C THR A 165 23.52 5.67 -2.56
N ARG A 166 23.64 5.22 -3.82
CA ARG A 166 24.73 5.62 -4.71
C ARG A 166 24.65 7.11 -5.03
N ARG A 167 25.80 7.78 -4.96
CA ARG A 167 25.93 9.20 -5.32
C ARG A 167 25.62 9.42 -6.79
N LYS A 168 25.05 10.57 -7.13
CA LYS A 168 24.88 11.01 -8.52
C LYS A 168 26.29 11.12 -9.15
N TYR A 169 26.55 10.38 -10.24
CA TYR A 169 27.84 10.34 -10.95
C TYR A 169 29.06 9.98 -10.08
N ASN A 170 28.87 9.27 -8.97
CA ASN A 170 29.93 9.02 -7.96
C ASN A 170 30.57 10.30 -7.37
N ARG A 171 29.98 11.49 -7.57
CA ARG A 171 30.49 12.79 -7.08
C ARG A 171 29.65 13.31 -5.91
N GLY A 172 30.25 14.13 -5.04
CA GLY A 172 29.59 14.76 -3.88
C GLY A 172 29.71 13.98 -2.56
N ARG A 173 28.87 14.32 -1.56
CA ARG A 173 28.97 13.86 -0.16
C ARG A 173 29.04 12.32 -0.05
N ILE A 174 30.00 11.84 0.74
CA ILE A 174 30.13 10.42 1.07
C ILE A 174 28.94 9.97 1.92
N VAL A 175 28.11 9.08 1.38
CA VAL A 175 27.13 8.33 2.18
C VAL A 175 27.88 7.21 2.90
N ARG A 176 28.03 7.34 4.22
CA ARG A 176 28.82 6.42 5.05
C ARG A 176 28.26 5.00 5.11
N ARG A 177 26.96 4.82 4.85
CA ARG A 177 26.30 3.50 4.84
C ARG A 177 25.66 3.26 3.48
N LYS A 178 26.16 2.24 2.77
CA LYS A 178 25.51 1.75 1.55
C LYS A 178 24.29 0.93 1.95
N GLU A 179 23.10 1.36 1.56
CA GLU A 179 21.89 0.56 1.66
C GLU A 179 21.66 -0.18 0.34
N TRP A 180 21.42 -1.49 0.47
CA TRP A 180 21.14 -2.40 -0.63
C TRP A 180 19.73 -2.94 -0.49
N LEU A 181 19.08 -3.14 -1.62
CA LEU A 181 17.85 -3.89 -1.74
C LEU A 181 18.16 -5.17 -2.49
N PHE A 182 17.51 -6.24 -2.06
CA PHE A 182 17.35 -7.45 -2.84
C PHE A 182 15.86 -7.61 -3.15
N GLY A 183 15.52 -8.10 -4.32
CA GLY A 183 14.14 -8.31 -4.70
C GLY A 183 13.99 -9.31 -5.82
N GLY A 184 12.73 -9.65 -6.08
CA GLY A 184 12.36 -10.50 -7.18
C GLY A 184 11.09 -10.01 -7.86
N VAL A 185 10.97 -10.26 -9.16
CA VAL A 185 9.79 -9.97 -9.97
C VAL A 185 9.38 -11.21 -10.75
N GLU A 186 8.10 -11.53 -10.66
CA GLU A 186 7.45 -12.62 -11.39
C GLU A 186 7.20 -12.18 -12.84
N ARG A 187 7.68 -12.97 -13.80
CA ARG A 187 7.43 -12.72 -15.23
C ARG A 187 5.94 -12.92 -15.53
N GLY A 188 5.41 -12.10 -16.44
CA GLY A 188 3.99 -12.12 -16.81
C GLY A 188 3.11 -11.30 -15.88
N SER A 189 3.04 -11.66 -14.58
CA SER A 189 2.18 -10.94 -13.62
C SER A 189 2.76 -9.59 -13.16
N GLY A 190 4.09 -9.45 -13.15
CA GLY A 190 4.77 -8.27 -12.61
C GLY A 190 4.72 -8.13 -11.08
N ARG A 191 4.16 -9.10 -10.36
CA ARG A 191 4.19 -9.16 -8.90
C ARG A 191 5.63 -9.21 -8.40
N ALA A 192 5.92 -8.53 -7.31
CA ALA A 192 7.30 -8.36 -6.85
C ALA A 192 7.42 -8.25 -5.34
N PHE A 193 8.61 -8.58 -4.83
CA PHE A 193 9.02 -8.25 -3.47
C PHE A 193 10.33 -7.47 -3.48
N MET A 194 10.53 -6.65 -2.45
CA MET A 194 11.73 -5.84 -2.26
C MET A 194 12.06 -5.77 -0.77
N VAL A 195 13.30 -6.09 -0.41
CA VAL A 195 13.75 -6.21 0.98
C VAL A 195 15.10 -5.54 1.16
N PHE A 196 15.27 -4.81 2.26
CA PHE A 196 16.57 -4.29 2.65
C PHE A 196 17.52 -5.39 3.08
N VAL A 197 18.72 -5.37 2.52
CA VAL A 197 19.80 -6.28 2.88
C VAL A 197 21.00 -5.49 3.37
N ARG A 198 21.54 -5.89 4.54
CA ARG A 198 22.79 -5.32 5.07
C ARG A 198 24.01 -6.01 4.49
N ARG A 199 23.87 -7.28 4.11
CA ARG A 199 24.88 -8.14 3.49
C ARG A 199 24.19 -8.92 2.38
N SER A 200 24.86 -9.09 1.24
CA SER A 200 24.40 -9.88 0.09
C SER A 200 25.18 -11.20 0.00
N ASP A 201 25.37 -11.86 1.14
CA ASP A 201 25.99 -13.19 1.18
C ASP A 201 24.97 -14.28 0.81
N ALA A 202 25.48 -15.44 0.37
CA ALA A 202 24.67 -16.55 -0.11
C ALA A 202 23.61 -16.99 0.91
N ALA A 203 23.96 -17.03 2.20
CA ALA A 203 23.05 -17.42 3.28
C ALA A 203 21.89 -16.42 3.43
N THR A 204 22.19 -15.12 3.44
CA THR A 204 21.18 -14.06 3.55
C THR A 204 20.22 -14.09 2.37
N LEU A 205 20.73 -14.16 1.14
CA LEU A 205 19.90 -14.16 -0.07
C LEU A 205 19.06 -15.45 -0.16
N THR A 206 19.64 -16.60 0.14
CA THR A 206 18.93 -17.89 0.19
C THR A 206 17.76 -17.84 1.17
N ASN A 207 17.96 -17.30 2.38
CA ASN A 207 16.89 -17.16 3.36
C ASN A 207 15.77 -16.23 2.88
N ILE A 208 16.10 -15.18 2.13
CA ILE A 208 15.08 -14.28 1.56
C ILE A 208 14.33 -14.98 0.42
N ILE A 209 15.04 -15.70 -0.46
CA ILE A 209 14.44 -16.48 -1.55
C ILE A 209 13.45 -17.51 -0.98
N LEU A 210 13.86 -18.31 0.00
CA LEU A 210 12.98 -19.30 0.65
C LEU A 210 11.75 -18.67 1.32
N LYS A 211 11.85 -17.40 1.73
CA LYS A 211 10.75 -16.68 2.39
C LYS A 211 9.75 -16.06 1.40
N PHE A 212 10.20 -15.62 0.23
CA PHE A 212 9.37 -14.83 -0.70
C PHE A 212 9.11 -15.49 -2.05
N ILE A 213 9.80 -16.59 -2.37
CA ILE A 213 9.65 -17.33 -3.63
C ILE A 213 9.17 -18.73 -3.31
N ARG A 214 8.00 -19.12 -3.84
CA ARG A 214 7.42 -20.45 -3.63
C ARG A 214 8.36 -21.55 -4.16
N PRO A 215 8.37 -22.74 -3.56
CA PRO A 215 9.08 -23.91 -4.09
C PRO A 215 8.80 -24.19 -5.57
N GLU A 216 9.71 -24.91 -6.22
CA GLU A 216 9.61 -25.35 -7.63
C GLU A 216 9.56 -24.20 -8.67
N THR A 217 9.87 -22.98 -8.23
CA THR A 217 10.00 -21.81 -9.11
C THR A 217 11.27 -21.92 -9.95
N THR A 218 11.20 -21.46 -11.20
CA THR A 218 12.39 -21.18 -12.00
C THR A 218 12.92 -19.79 -11.66
N ILE A 219 14.09 -19.72 -11.02
CA ILE A 219 14.73 -18.46 -10.65
C ILE A 219 15.74 -18.08 -11.75
N MET A 220 15.68 -16.83 -12.21
CA MET A 220 16.65 -16.22 -13.10
C MET A 220 17.46 -15.14 -12.35
N SER A 221 18.78 -15.21 -12.41
CA SER A 221 19.67 -14.18 -11.83
C SER A 221 20.86 -13.90 -12.74
N ASP A 222 21.68 -12.92 -12.35
CA ASP A 222 23.02 -12.80 -12.89
C ASP A 222 23.91 -13.99 -12.44
N SER A 223 25.15 -14.04 -12.95
CA SER A 223 26.11 -15.10 -12.63
C SER A 223 26.82 -14.91 -11.28
N TRP A 224 26.22 -14.22 -10.30
CA TRP A 224 26.83 -14.05 -8.98
C TRP A 224 26.88 -15.40 -8.24
N ARG A 225 28.08 -15.78 -7.79
CA ARG A 225 28.37 -16.94 -6.93
C ARG A 225 27.40 -17.14 -5.75
N ALA A 226 26.80 -16.08 -5.19
CA ALA A 226 25.87 -16.21 -4.07
C ALA A 226 24.62 -17.05 -4.42
N TYR A 227 24.29 -17.14 -5.71
CA TYR A 227 23.17 -17.92 -6.23
C TYR A 227 23.53 -19.38 -6.60
N SER A 228 24.82 -19.75 -6.57
CA SER A 228 25.30 -21.06 -7.06
C SER A 228 24.69 -22.29 -6.37
N GLN A 229 24.14 -22.12 -5.17
CA GLN A 229 23.54 -23.20 -4.39
C GLN A 229 22.02 -23.36 -4.60
N LEU A 230 21.36 -22.48 -5.36
CA LEU A 230 19.89 -22.46 -5.46
C LEU A 230 19.31 -23.77 -5.97
N SER A 231 19.90 -24.37 -7.02
CA SER A 231 19.45 -25.66 -7.57
C SER A 231 19.66 -26.84 -6.63
N ARG A 232 20.43 -26.68 -5.55
CA ARG A 232 20.70 -27.73 -4.55
C ARG A 232 19.79 -27.65 -3.33
N LEU A 233 18.94 -26.61 -3.26
CA LEU A 233 18.02 -26.44 -2.15
C LEU A 233 16.89 -27.49 -2.23
N PRO A 234 16.41 -28.00 -1.08
CA PRO A 234 15.35 -29.02 -1.05
C PRO A 234 14.00 -28.50 -1.58
N ALA A 235 13.86 -27.19 -1.80
CA ALA A 235 12.67 -26.55 -2.34
C ALA A 235 12.49 -26.73 -3.87
N GLY A 236 13.37 -27.48 -4.54
CA GLY A 236 13.18 -27.85 -5.95
C GLY A 236 13.33 -26.69 -6.94
N TYR A 237 14.05 -25.62 -6.59
CA TYR A 237 14.25 -24.51 -7.50
C TYR A 237 15.05 -24.93 -8.74
N ARG A 238 14.60 -24.47 -9.92
CA ARG A 238 15.41 -24.48 -11.13
C ARG A 238 16.12 -23.13 -11.23
N HIS A 239 17.44 -23.11 -11.30
CA HIS A 239 18.19 -21.86 -11.45
C HIS A 239 18.75 -21.71 -12.86
N LEU A 240 18.48 -20.56 -13.47
CA LEU A 240 19.05 -20.13 -14.74
C LEU A 240 19.84 -18.84 -14.52
N THR A 241 21.01 -18.75 -15.13
CA THR A 241 21.90 -17.61 -14.97
C THR A 241 22.16 -16.95 -16.31
N VAL A 242 22.28 -15.62 -16.32
CA VAL A 242 22.81 -14.88 -17.46
C VAL A 242 24.17 -14.27 -17.09
N ASN A 243 25.13 -14.35 -18.02
CA ASN A 243 26.42 -13.67 -17.87
C ASN A 243 26.40 -12.35 -18.64
N HIS A 244 26.15 -11.25 -17.92
CA HIS A 244 26.07 -9.91 -18.48
C HIS A 244 27.39 -9.37 -19.06
N MET A 245 28.53 -10.03 -18.83
CA MET A 245 29.78 -9.67 -19.51
C MET A 245 29.81 -10.16 -20.96
N VAL A 246 28.99 -11.15 -21.30
CA VAL A 246 29.01 -11.83 -22.60
C VAL A 246 27.71 -11.57 -23.36
N ASN A 247 26.57 -11.70 -22.68
CA ASN A 247 25.24 -11.68 -23.30
C ASN A 247 24.23 -10.85 -22.49
N PHE A 248 23.34 -10.14 -23.19
CA PHE A 248 22.18 -9.49 -22.57
C PHE A 248 21.01 -10.45 -22.30
N VAL A 249 20.90 -11.48 -23.13
CA VAL A 249 19.98 -12.61 -23.00
C VAL A 249 20.81 -13.85 -23.28
N ASP A 250 20.74 -14.85 -22.39
CA ASP A 250 21.44 -16.10 -22.63
C ASP A 250 20.86 -16.81 -23.87
N PRO A 251 21.67 -17.08 -24.91
CA PRO A 251 21.15 -17.56 -26.19
C PRO A 251 20.67 -19.03 -26.15
N GLN A 252 21.09 -19.81 -25.14
CA GLN A 252 20.73 -21.21 -25.00
C GLN A 252 19.46 -21.39 -24.16
N THR A 253 19.35 -20.62 -23.07
CA THR A 253 18.30 -20.77 -22.07
C THR A 253 17.24 -19.66 -22.14
N GLY A 254 17.52 -18.57 -22.85
CA GLY A 254 16.68 -17.36 -22.89
C GLY A 254 16.70 -16.55 -21.59
N ALA A 255 17.60 -16.87 -20.64
CA ALA A 255 17.64 -16.21 -19.34
C ALA A 255 18.04 -14.74 -19.44
N HIS A 256 17.33 -13.87 -18.71
CA HIS A 256 17.68 -12.44 -18.54
C HIS A 256 17.04 -11.85 -17.27
N THR A 257 17.53 -10.69 -16.83
CA THR A 257 17.11 -9.97 -15.61
C THR A 257 16.53 -8.58 -15.89
N GLN A 258 16.12 -8.34 -17.14
CA GLN A 258 15.61 -7.03 -17.60
C GLN A 258 14.38 -6.51 -16.83
N ASN A 259 13.48 -7.40 -16.37
CA ASN A 259 12.28 -6.97 -15.65
C ASN A 259 12.64 -6.46 -14.26
N ILE A 260 13.58 -7.14 -13.57
CA ILE A 260 14.03 -6.70 -12.24
C ILE A 260 14.87 -5.41 -12.33
N GLU A 261 15.67 -5.25 -13.38
CA GLU A 261 16.36 -3.98 -13.67
C GLU A 261 15.37 -2.82 -13.90
N SER A 262 14.31 -3.05 -14.68
CA SER A 262 13.24 -2.08 -14.90
C SER A 262 12.52 -1.71 -13.60
N LEU A 263 12.27 -2.70 -12.72
CA LEU A 263 11.70 -2.48 -11.39
C LEU A 263 12.59 -1.53 -10.57
N TRP A 264 13.90 -1.78 -10.55
CA TRP A 264 14.85 -0.92 -9.85
C TRP A 264 14.90 0.50 -10.37
N GLN A 265 14.86 0.68 -11.70
CA GLN A 265 14.80 2.01 -12.30
C GLN A 265 13.55 2.76 -11.83
N LYS A 266 12.37 2.14 -11.93
CA LYS A 266 11.09 2.72 -11.51
C LYS A 266 11.11 3.10 -10.01
N PHE A 267 11.60 2.21 -9.16
CA PHE A 267 11.70 2.49 -7.73
C PHE A 267 12.67 3.63 -7.42
N LYS A 268 13.85 3.67 -8.05
CA LYS A 268 14.84 4.75 -7.87
C LYS A 268 14.34 6.12 -8.38
N MET A 269 13.29 6.18 -9.18
CA MET A 269 12.64 7.43 -9.58
C MET A 269 11.76 8.02 -8.47
N VAL A 270 11.22 7.21 -7.56
CA VAL A 270 10.40 7.67 -6.42
C VAL A 270 11.12 8.72 -5.55
N PRO A 271 12.34 8.46 -5.01
CA PRO A 271 13.05 9.48 -4.24
C PRO A 271 13.41 10.71 -5.07
N LYS A 272 13.65 10.57 -6.39
CA LYS A 272 13.96 11.71 -7.26
C LYS A 272 12.76 12.64 -7.43
N LYS A 273 11.57 12.09 -7.70
CA LYS A 273 10.31 12.85 -7.82
C LYS A 273 9.93 13.56 -6.51
N LYS A 274 10.29 12.97 -5.37
CA LYS A 274 10.00 13.51 -4.03
C LYS A 274 11.12 14.37 -3.44
N TYR A 275 12.20 14.62 -4.20
CA TYR A 275 13.39 15.36 -3.75
C TYR A 275 14.04 14.79 -2.47
N GLY A 276 13.99 13.47 -2.33
CA GLY A 276 14.46 12.72 -1.16
C GLY A 276 13.36 11.96 -0.45
N LEU A 277 13.75 10.98 0.36
CA LEU A 277 12.85 10.23 1.23
C LEU A 277 13.38 10.27 2.66
N ASN A 278 12.47 10.21 3.63
CA ASN A 278 12.86 9.98 5.00
C ASN A 278 13.35 8.54 5.16
N THR A 279 14.66 8.36 5.36
CA THR A 279 15.31 7.05 5.46
C THR A 279 14.74 6.17 6.57
N LYS A 280 14.26 6.75 7.69
CA LYS A 280 13.62 5.99 8.78
C LYS A 280 12.31 5.30 8.35
N ARG A 281 11.72 5.72 7.23
CA ARG A 281 10.43 5.23 6.71
C ARG A 281 10.56 4.60 5.33
N TYR A 282 11.78 4.28 4.90
CA TYR A 282 12.03 3.81 3.54
C TYR A 282 11.24 2.53 3.20
N THR A 283 11.06 1.64 4.19
CA THR A 283 10.21 0.45 4.07
C THR A 283 8.75 0.78 3.73
N ASP A 284 8.20 1.89 4.24
CA ASP A 284 6.84 2.30 3.91
C ASP A 284 6.73 2.77 2.46
N TYR A 285 7.78 3.40 1.92
CA TYR A 285 7.82 3.79 0.50
C TYR A 285 7.99 2.59 -0.43
N ILE A 286 8.75 1.56 -0.02
CA ILE A 286 8.83 0.30 -0.76
C ILE A 286 7.44 -0.34 -0.83
N ARG A 287 6.73 -0.41 0.30
CA ARG A 287 5.38 -0.99 0.36
C ARG A 287 4.36 -0.16 -0.43
N GLU A 288 4.43 1.16 -0.39
CA GLU A 288 3.63 2.04 -1.27
C GLU A 288 3.89 1.72 -2.75
N PHE A 289 5.16 1.60 -3.12
CA PHE A 289 5.55 1.33 -4.51
C PHE A 289 5.06 -0.03 -5.01
N LEU A 290 5.25 -1.09 -4.21
CA LEU A 290 4.73 -2.42 -4.54
C LEU A 290 3.19 -2.39 -4.63
N TRP A 291 2.52 -1.72 -3.68
CA TRP A 291 1.06 -1.67 -3.62
C TRP A 291 0.49 -0.98 -4.84
N ARG A 292 1.08 0.15 -5.26
CA ARG A 292 0.68 0.86 -6.49
C ARG A 292 0.93 0.05 -7.75
N ARG A 293 1.93 -0.84 -7.77
CA ARG A 293 2.16 -1.70 -8.93
C ARG A 293 1.12 -2.81 -9.05
N GLU A 294 0.69 -3.35 -7.91
CA GLU A 294 -0.24 -4.48 -7.86
C GLU A 294 -1.70 -4.03 -7.94
N PHE A 295 -2.04 -2.88 -7.33
CA PHE A 295 -3.42 -2.41 -7.16
C PHE A 295 -3.68 -1.02 -7.76
N GLY A 296 -2.72 -0.45 -8.49
CA GLY A 296 -2.78 0.93 -8.98
C GLY A 296 -3.31 1.11 -10.38
N GLU A 297 -4.00 0.11 -10.93
CA GLU A 297 -4.71 0.24 -12.20
C GLU A 297 -5.71 1.43 -12.11
N PRO A 298 -5.78 2.32 -13.12
CA PRO A 298 -6.58 3.54 -13.01
C PRO A 298 -8.07 3.31 -12.73
N GLY A 299 -8.72 2.31 -13.31
CA GLY A 299 -10.12 1.99 -12.98
C GLY A 299 -10.29 1.54 -11.53
N GLU A 300 -9.31 0.84 -10.97
CA GLU A 300 -9.49 0.11 -9.71
C GLU A 300 -8.78 0.72 -8.50
N ILE A 301 -7.83 1.65 -8.67
CA ILE A 301 -6.97 2.14 -7.58
C ILE A 301 -7.75 2.76 -6.40
N ILE A 302 -8.85 3.46 -6.67
CA ILE A 302 -9.68 4.07 -5.62
C ILE A 302 -10.43 2.96 -4.86
N PHE A 303 -11.09 2.05 -5.61
CA PHE A 303 -11.74 0.86 -5.07
C PHE A 303 -10.78 0.02 -4.20
N ASN A 304 -9.66 -0.45 -4.79
CA ASN A 304 -8.67 -1.28 -4.10
C ASN A 304 -8.12 -0.60 -2.84
N PHE A 305 -7.90 0.72 -2.87
CA PHE A 305 -7.42 1.43 -1.70
C PHE A 305 -8.44 1.39 -0.57
N PHE A 306 -9.70 1.73 -0.86
CA PHE A 306 -10.75 1.83 0.14
C PHE A 306 -11.26 0.47 0.61
N GLU A 307 -11.17 -0.57 -0.21
CA GLU A 307 -11.37 -1.96 0.21
C GLU A 307 -10.36 -2.36 1.29
N HIS A 308 -9.06 -2.14 1.04
CA HIS A 308 -8.03 -2.38 2.06
C HIS A 308 -8.17 -1.48 3.29
N VAL A 309 -8.76 -0.28 3.16
CA VAL A 309 -9.12 0.54 4.32
C VAL A 309 -10.20 -0.16 5.15
N ALA A 310 -11.26 -0.68 4.53
CA ALA A 310 -12.34 -1.36 5.23
C ALA A 310 -11.91 -2.68 5.88
N GLU A 311 -10.99 -3.43 5.27
CA GLU A 311 -10.38 -4.61 5.92
C GLU A 311 -9.66 -4.25 7.22
N ILE A 312 -9.06 -3.06 7.25
CA ILE A 312 -8.24 -2.58 8.35
C ILE A 312 -9.09 -1.90 9.43
N TYR A 313 -10.17 -1.24 9.03
CA TYR A 313 -11.11 -0.51 9.87
C TYR A 313 -12.54 -1.00 9.56
N PRO A 314 -12.90 -2.22 10.01
CA PRO A 314 -14.21 -2.79 9.73
C PRO A 314 -15.31 -1.94 10.36
N CYS A 315 -16.35 -1.68 9.56
CA CYS A 315 -17.49 -0.84 9.90
C CYS A 315 -18.78 -1.66 9.97
#